data_AF-A0A6H1ZWD6-F1
#
_entry.id   AF-A0A6H1ZWD6-F1
#
_cell.length_a   1.000
_cell.length_b   1.000
_cell.length_c   1.000
_cell.angle_alpha   90.00
_cell.angle_beta   90.00
_cell.angle_gamma   90.00
#
_symmetry.space_group_name_H-M   'P 1'
#
loop_
_entity.id
_entity.type
_entity.pdbx_description
1 polymer ?
#
loop_
_entity_poly.entity_id
_entity_poly.type
_entity_poly.pdbx_seq_one_letter_code
_entity_poly.pdbx_strand_id
1 'polypeptide(L)'
;MRGECEPITHIIDQAEFTKIRQVRDGLLYKIRDKKITMADFDRECAYWALAYLNEYKFTPYPTKPTQIVEYQNRKRYDVKFRVEDKFWQQDEIKPYMASFKIARGRNISNGSWLEFMKNSIPAEDTPNQEKIQELLLEYRQ
;
A
#
# COMPACT_ATOMS: atom_id res chain seq x y z
N MET A 1 2.25 7.56 29.64
CA MET A 1 1.48 8.31 28.63
C MET A 1 1.24 7.36 27.46
N ARG A 2 -0.01 6.94 27.23
CA ARG A 2 -0.35 6.08 26.08
C ARG A 2 -0.55 7.02 24.90
N GLY A 3 0.33 6.96 23.91
CA GLY A 3 0.13 7.67 22.65
C GLY A 3 -1.15 7.14 22.01
N GLU A 4 -2.13 8.02 21.85
CA GLU A 4 -3.36 7.74 21.13
C GLU A 4 -2.96 7.41 19.69
N CYS A 5 -3.17 6.15 19.29
CA CYS A 5 -3.26 5.85 17.87
C CYS A 5 -4.52 6.54 17.38
N GLU A 6 -4.37 7.74 16.83
CA GLU A 6 -5.46 8.36 16.08
C GLU A 6 -5.89 7.37 14.99
N PRO A 7 -7.16 6.91 15.00
CA PRO A 7 -7.65 6.08 13.93
C PRO A 7 -7.59 6.94 12.66
N ILE A 8 -7.01 6.41 11.59
CA ILE A 8 -7.17 6.98 10.26
C ILE A 8 -8.64 6.78 9.88
N THR A 9 -9.51 7.63 10.40
CA THR A 9 -10.86 7.81 9.89
C THR A 9 -10.73 8.74 8.70
N HIS A 10 -10.39 8.19 7.54
CA HIS A 10 -11.10 8.66 6.36
C HIS A 10 -12.56 8.32 6.64
N ILE A 11 -13.30 9.31 7.13
CA ILE A 11 -14.75 9.23 7.23
C ILE A 11 -15.21 9.21 5.77
N ILE A 12 -15.26 8.01 5.19
CA ILE A 12 -16.04 7.79 3.99
C ILE A 12 -17.44 8.21 4.38
N ASP A 13 -17.95 9.27 3.74
CA ASP A 13 -19.32 9.74 3.98
C ASP A 13 -20.25 8.51 3.87
N GLN A 14 -21.26 8.40 4.73
CA GLN A 14 -22.25 7.32 4.65
C GLN A 14 -22.84 7.21 3.24
N ALA A 15 -22.96 8.34 2.53
CA ALA A 15 -23.37 8.38 1.14
C ALA A 15 -22.36 7.68 0.20
N GLU A 16 -21.06 7.94 0.38
CA GLU A 16 -20.00 7.32 -0.40
C GLU A 16 -19.88 5.82 -0.09
N PHE A 17 -19.97 5.43 1.18
CA PHE A 17 -19.97 4.02 1.58
C PHE A 17 -21.15 3.24 0.98
N THR A 18 -22.33 3.87 0.93
CA THR A 18 -23.52 3.29 0.29
C THR A 18 -23.32 3.12 -1.22
N LYS A 19 -22.71 4.11 -1.88
CA LYS A 19 -22.39 4.05 -3.31
C LYS A 19 -21.39 2.92 -3.63
N ILE A 20 -20.33 2.79 -2.84
CA ILE A 20 -19.35 1.70 -2.97
C ILE A 20 -20.04 0.34 -2.86
N ARG A 21 -20.91 0.18 -1.87
CA ARG A 21 -21.66 -1.06 -1.65
C ARG A 21 -22.56 -1.40 -2.84
N GLN A 22 -23.27 -0.42 -3.39
CA GLN A 22 -24.14 -0.63 -4.56
C GLN A 22 -23.34 -1.05 -5.80
N VAL A 23 -22.19 -0.40 -6.07
CA VAL A 23 -21.31 -0.76 -7.18
C VAL A 23 -20.78 -2.19 -7.00
N ARG A 24 -20.28 -2.52 -5.81
CA ARG A 24 -19.79 -3.86 -5.48
C ARG A 24 -20.87 -4.92 -5.70
N ASP A 25 -22.04 -4.75 -5.09
CA ASP A 25 -23.12 -5.74 -5.14
C ASP A 25 -23.63 -5.93 -6.58
N GLY A 26 -23.68 -4.84 -7.37
CA GLY A 26 -24.02 -4.89 -8.79
C GLY A 26 -22.99 -5.67 -9.63
N LEU A 27 -21.69 -5.45 -9.42
CA LEU A 27 -20.63 -6.17 -10.12
C LEU A 27 -20.60 -7.66 -9.74
N LEU A 28 -20.76 -7.98 -8.45
CA LEU A 28 -20.81 -9.37 -7.96
C LEU A 28 -22.04 -10.12 -8.51
N TYR A 29 -23.18 -9.44 -8.65
CA TYR A 29 -24.34 -10.02 -9.31
C TYR A 29 -24.07 -10.32 -10.78
N LYS A 30 -23.49 -9.36 -11.52
CA LYS A 30 -23.17 -9.52 -12.94
C LYS A 30 -22.19 -10.67 -13.21
N ILE A 31 -21.16 -10.83 -12.38
CA ILE A 31 -20.19 -11.91 -12.54
C ILE A 31 -20.80 -13.28 -12.18
N ARG A 32 -21.61 -13.35 -11.11
CA ARG A 32 -22.32 -14.58 -10.72
C ARG A 32 -23.27 -15.05 -11.82
N ASP A 33 -23.99 -14.12 -12.43
CA ASP A 33 -24.91 -14.39 -13.54
C ASP A 33 -24.19 -14.53 -14.90
N LYS A 34 -22.85 -14.54 -14.92
CA LYS A 34 -22.00 -14.64 -16.13
C LYS A 34 -22.28 -13.59 -17.20
N LYS A 35 -22.78 -12.42 -16.79
CA LYS A 35 -23.03 -11.27 -17.69
C LYS A 35 -21.75 -10.52 -18.03
N ILE A 36 -20.73 -10.67 -17.20
CA ILE A 36 -19.38 -10.13 -17.39
C ILE A 36 -18.37 -11.23 -17.10
N THR A 37 -17.20 -11.15 -17.72
CA THR A 37 -16.08 -12.04 -17.41
C THR A 37 -15.34 -11.58 -16.14
N MET A 38 -14.43 -12.41 -15.62
CA MET A 38 -13.54 -11.96 -14.53
C MET A 38 -12.64 -10.80 -14.98
N ALA A 39 -12.16 -10.82 -16.22
CA ALA A 39 -11.36 -9.72 -16.77
C ALA A 39 -12.16 -8.41 -16.82
N ASP A 40 -13.44 -8.47 -17.21
CA ASP A 40 -14.32 -7.29 -17.17
C ASP A 40 -14.51 -6.78 -15.74
N PHE A 41 -14.70 -7.68 -14.77
CA PHE A 41 -14.82 -7.32 -13.36
C PHE A 41 -13.56 -6.65 -12.81
N ASP A 42 -12.38 -7.23 -13.08
CA ASP A 42 -11.09 -6.69 -12.66
C ASP A 42 -10.84 -5.31 -13.27
N ARG A 43 -11.18 -5.13 -14.55
CA ARG A 43 -11.12 -3.84 -15.24
C ARG A 43 -12.02 -2.79 -14.59
N GLU A 44 -13.27 -3.11 -14.29
CA GLU A 44 -14.19 -2.20 -13.60
C GLU A 44 -13.66 -1.82 -12.21
N CYS A 45 -13.09 -2.77 -11.48
CA CYS A 45 -12.46 -2.50 -10.19
C CYS A 45 -11.25 -1.56 -10.32
N ALA A 46 -10.41 -1.76 -11.35
CA ALA A 46 -9.28 -0.90 -11.62
C ALA A 46 -9.72 0.53 -11.98
N TYR A 47 -10.73 0.69 -12.83
CA TYR A 47 -11.29 2.01 -13.15
C TYR A 47 -11.90 2.71 -11.94
N TRP A 48 -12.56 1.96 -11.06
CA TRP A 48 -13.09 2.54 -9.83
C TRP A 48 -11.96 3.01 -8.89
N ALA A 49 -10.89 2.22 -8.76
CA ALA A 49 -9.74 2.56 -7.94
C ALA A 49 -8.96 3.80 -8.45
N LEU A 50 -9.00 4.10 -9.75
CA LEU A 50 -8.41 5.33 -10.31
C LEU A 50 -8.98 6.62 -9.67
N ALA A 51 -10.23 6.60 -9.19
CA ALA A 51 -10.81 7.75 -8.50
C ALA A 51 -10.07 8.10 -7.19
N TYR A 52 -9.36 7.13 -6.62
CA TYR A 52 -8.63 7.23 -5.36
C TYR A 52 -7.12 7.13 -5.57
N LEU A 53 -6.64 7.37 -6.80
CA LEU A 53 -5.25 7.16 -7.18
C LEU A 53 -4.24 7.92 -6.28
N ASN A 54 -4.64 9.08 -5.76
CA ASN A 54 -3.84 9.87 -4.82
C ASN A 54 -3.53 9.17 -3.48
N GLU A 55 -4.30 8.15 -3.09
CA GLU A 55 -4.10 7.38 -1.85
C GLU A 55 -2.99 6.33 -2.00
N TYR A 56 -2.62 6.00 -3.24
CA TYR A 56 -1.60 5.04 -3.62
C TYR A 56 -0.20 5.66 -3.76
N LYS A 57 0.04 6.85 -3.19
CA LYS A 57 1.37 7.47 -3.20
C LYS A 57 2.36 6.70 -2.33
N PHE A 58 3.63 6.75 -2.71
CA PHE A 58 4.70 6.16 -1.93
C PHE A 58 4.78 6.81 -0.55
N THR A 59 4.86 6.00 0.50
CA THR A 59 5.08 6.47 1.87
C THR A 59 6.58 6.40 2.17
N PRO A 60 7.28 7.52 2.36
CA PRO A 60 8.70 7.51 2.67
C PRO A 60 9.01 6.66 3.90
N TYR A 61 10.09 5.86 3.83
CA TYR A 61 10.56 5.13 5.00
C TYR A 61 11.07 6.10 6.08
N PRO A 62 10.85 5.79 7.36
CA PRO A 62 11.40 6.61 8.43
C PRO A 62 12.93 6.62 8.39
N THR A 63 13.54 7.73 8.81
CA THR A 63 14.99 7.87 8.94
C THR A 63 15.53 6.78 9.87
N LYS A 64 16.58 6.08 9.41
CA LYS A 64 17.21 5.01 10.19
C LYS A 64 17.97 5.59 11.39
N PRO A 65 17.74 5.08 12.62
CA PRO A 65 18.59 5.38 13.76
C PRO A 65 20.02 4.88 13.53
N THR A 66 21.01 5.60 14.06
CA THR A 66 22.44 5.28 13.92
C THR A 66 22.73 3.84 14.36
N GLN A 67 22.14 3.41 15.47
CA GLN A 67 22.29 2.08 16.05
C GLN A 67 21.81 0.98 15.08
N ILE A 68 20.76 1.23 14.30
CA ILE A 68 20.27 0.31 13.27
C ILE A 68 21.22 0.25 12.08
N VAL A 69 21.80 1.38 11.68
CA VAL A 69 22.81 1.44 10.62
C VAL A 69 24.04 0.65 11.04
N GLU A 70 24.54 0.85 12.26
CA GLU A 70 25.67 0.10 12.82
C GLU A 70 25.39 -1.40 12.89
N TYR A 71 24.20 -1.79 13.37
CA TYR A 71 23.76 -3.18 13.40
C TYR A 71 23.76 -3.81 12.00
N GLN A 72 23.17 -3.14 11.00
CA GLN A 72 23.12 -3.62 9.62
C GLN A 72 24.51 -3.78 9.02
N ASN A 73 25.40 -2.81 9.27
CA ASN A 73 26.78 -2.85 8.81
C ASN A 73 27.54 -4.02 9.44
N ARG A 74 27.45 -4.21 10.76
CA ARG A 74 28.11 -5.34 11.44
C ARG A 74 27.60 -6.68 10.95
N LYS A 75 26.28 -6.84 10.82
CA LYS A 75 25.65 -8.07 10.30
C LYS A 75 26.09 -8.41 8.87
N ARG A 76 26.39 -7.40 8.05
CA ARG A 76 26.89 -7.60 6.68
C ARG A 76 28.26 -8.29 6.65
N TYR A 77 29.13 -7.99 7.62
CA TYR A 77 30.48 -8.57 7.71
C TYR A 77 30.55 -9.80 8.62
N ASP A 78 29.67 -9.90 9.61
CA ASP A 78 29.54 -11.04 10.51
C ASP A 78 28.11 -11.56 10.51
N VAL A 79 27.88 -12.63 9.75
CA VAL A 79 26.57 -13.29 9.60
C VAL A 79 26.07 -13.86 10.94
N LYS A 80 26.97 -14.14 11.90
CA LYS A 80 26.62 -14.65 13.22
C LYS A 80 26.36 -13.54 14.24
N PHE A 81 26.55 -12.26 13.86
CA PHE A 81 26.30 -11.13 14.75
C PHE A 81 24.84 -11.09 15.20
N ARG A 82 24.64 -11.17 16.52
CA ARG A 82 23.34 -11.06 17.18
C ARG A 82 23.39 -9.93 18.20
N VAL A 83 22.28 -9.22 18.31
CA VAL A 83 22.05 -8.20 19.34
C VAL A 83 21.10 -8.77 20.39
N GLU A 84 21.24 -8.29 21.62
CA GLU A 84 20.35 -8.65 22.72
C GLU A 84 18.93 -8.12 22.51
N ASP A 85 17.92 -8.75 23.12
CA ASP A 85 16.52 -8.31 23.01
C ASP A 85 16.30 -6.86 23.48
N LYS A 86 17.10 -6.41 24.45
CA LYS A 86 17.08 -5.03 24.95
C LYS A 86 17.39 -4.00 23.85
N PHE A 87 18.19 -4.35 22.84
CA PHE A 87 18.44 -3.50 21.68
C PHE A 87 17.14 -3.12 20.98
N TRP A 88 16.25 -4.09 20.75
CA TRP A 88 14.99 -3.86 20.05
C TRP A 88 13.95 -3.08 20.87
N GLN A 89 14.16 -2.94 22.18
CA GLN A 89 13.27 -2.19 23.08
C GLN A 89 13.72 -0.76 23.34
N GLN A 90 14.84 -0.31 22.75
CA GLN A 90 15.33 1.05 22.90
C GLN A 90 14.33 2.08 22.33
N ASP A 91 14.27 3.26 22.97
CA ASP A 91 13.26 4.29 22.70
C ASP A 91 13.26 4.82 21.26
N GLU A 92 14.40 4.78 20.55
CA GLU A 92 14.48 5.17 19.14
C GLU A 92 14.23 4.01 18.18
N ILE A 93 14.64 2.79 18.58
CA ILE A 93 14.59 1.60 17.72
C ILE A 93 13.17 1.06 17.62
N LYS A 94 12.46 0.96 18.75
CA LYS A 94 11.12 0.37 18.79
C LYS A 94 10.11 1.17 17.97
N PRO A 95 10.01 2.51 18.09
CA PRO A 95 9.14 3.30 17.23
C PRO A 95 9.59 3.27 15.77
N TYR A 96 10.89 3.32 15.49
CA TYR A 96 11.41 3.20 14.12
C TYR A 96 10.94 1.89 13.45
N MET A 97 11.10 0.75 14.12
CA MET A 97 10.71 -0.55 13.57
C MET A 97 9.20 -0.65 13.33
N ALA A 98 8.38 -0.08 14.22
CA ALA A 98 6.94 -0.02 14.05
C ALA A 98 6.56 0.83 12.82
N SER A 99 7.05 2.06 12.72
CA SER A 99 6.80 2.96 11.59
C SER A 99 7.33 2.39 10.27
N PHE A 100 8.51 1.78 10.28
CA PHE A 100 9.09 1.12 9.10
C PHE A 100 8.21 -0.03 8.62
N LYS A 101 7.70 -0.87 9.53
CA LYS A 101 6.80 -1.98 9.18
C LYS A 101 5.51 -1.48 8.55
N ILE A 102 4.92 -0.40 9.09
CA ILE A 102 3.71 0.23 8.56
C ILE A 102 3.96 0.78 7.15
N ALA A 103 5.00 1.62 6.99
CA ALA A 103 5.35 2.21 5.69
C ALA A 103 5.62 1.12 4.65
N ARG A 104 6.41 0.09 5.00
CA ARG A 104 6.70 -1.04 4.12
C ARG A 104 5.44 -1.82 3.73
N GLY A 105 4.57 -2.13 4.69
CA GLY A 105 3.32 -2.84 4.42
C GLY A 105 2.41 -2.06 3.46
N ARG A 106 2.25 -0.75 3.71
CA ARG A 106 1.49 0.14 2.84
C ARG A 106 2.11 0.21 1.45
N ASN A 107 3.43 0.38 1.35
CA ASN A 107 4.09 0.50 0.06
C ASN A 107 3.99 -0.76 -0.80
N ILE A 108 4.18 -1.94 -0.19
CA ILE A 108 4.03 -3.22 -0.91
C ILE A 108 2.59 -3.39 -1.40
N SER A 109 1.61 -3.10 -0.55
CA SER A 109 0.20 -3.25 -0.88
C SER A 109 -0.21 -2.29 -2.00
N ASN A 110 0.18 -1.01 -1.88
CA ASN A 110 -0.11 0.01 -2.88
C ASN A 110 0.57 -0.29 -4.22
N GLY A 111 1.85 -0.65 -4.21
CA GLY A 111 2.58 -1.02 -5.43
C GLY A 111 1.95 -2.22 -6.13
N SER A 112 1.53 -3.23 -5.37
CA SER A 112 0.84 -4.40 -5.92
C SER A 112 -0.52 -4.03 -6.54
N TRP A 113 -1.26 -3.11 -5.92
CA TRP A 113 -2.51 -2.59 -6.47
C TRP A 113 -2.31 -1.76 -7.74
N LEU A 114 -1.26 -0.94 -7.80
CA LEU A 114 -0.92 -0.18 -8.99
C LEU A 114 -0.56 -1.11 -10.16
N GLU A 115 0.22 -2.16 -9.92
CA GLU A 115 0.52 -3.17 -10.95
C GLU A 115 -0.75 -3.93 -11.39
N PHE A 116 -1.64 -4.28 -10.46
CA PHE A 116 -2.95 -4.86 -10.80
C PHE A 116 -3.73 -3.92 -11.73
N MET A 117 -3.90 -2.65 -11.35
CA MET A 117 -4.65 -1.68 -12.15
C MET A 117 -4.05 -1.50 -13.54
N LYS A 118 -2.72 -1.41 -13.63
CA LYS A 118 -2.00 -1.30 -14.89
C LYS A 118 -2.30 -2.47 -15.84
N ASN A 119 -2.35 -3.68 -15.31
CA ASN A 119 -2.62 -4.88 -16.09
C ASN A 119 -4.11 -5.06 -16.44
N SER A 120 -5.00 -4.50 -15.64
CA SER A 120 -6.46 -4.60 -15.84
C SER A 120 -7.04 -3.50 -16.73
N ILE A 121 -6.39 -2.35 -16.83
CA ILE A 121 -6.78 -1.25 -17.73
C ILE A 121 -6.26 -1.54 -19.14
N PRO A 122 -7.07 -1.37 -20.20
CA PRO A 122 -6.61 -1.57 -21.58
C PRO A 122 -5.43 -0.67 -21.94
N ALA A 123 -4.53 -1.15 -22.79
CA ALA A 123 -3.33 -0.40 -23.20
C ALA A 123 -3.67 0.84 -24.03
N GLU A 124 -4.85 0.86 -24.65
CA GLU A 124 -5.38 1.96 -25.44
C GLU A 124 -5.80 3.16 -24.57
N ASP A 125 -6.05 2.96 -23.28
CA ASP A 125 -6.28 4.04 -22.31
C ASP A 125 -4.95 4.60 -21.81
N THR A 126 -4.20 5.18 -22.74
CA THR A 126 -2.89 5.77 -22.51
C THR A 126 -2.90 6.78 -21.34
N PRO A 127 -3.89 7.70 -21.22
CA PRO A 127 -3.88 8.67 -20.12
C PRO A 127 -3.92 8.05 -18.72
N ASN A 128 -4.67 6.96 -18.52
CA ASN A 128 -4.72 6.30 -17.21
C ASN A 128 -3.54 5.36 -16.99
N GLN A 129 -3.04 4.72 -18.05
CA GLN A 129 -1.80 3.93 -18.02
C GLN A 129 -0.60 4.77 -17.60
N GLU A 130 -0.45 5.98 -18.16
CA GLU A 130 0.63 6.91 -17.82
C GLU A 130 0.57 7.35 -16.35
N LYS A 131 -0.60 7.74 -15.84
CA LYS A 131 -0.77 8.11 -14.42
C LYS A 131 -0.36 7.00 -13.47
N ILE A 132 -0.75 5.75 -13.76
CA ILE A 132 -0.37 4.61 -12.93
C ILE A 132 1.14 4.37 -13.03
N GLN A 133 1.70 4.48 -14.24
CA GLN A 133 3.12 4.28 -14.48
C GLN A 133 3.98 5.33 -13.75
N GLU A 134 3.55 6.59 -13.71
CA GLU A 134 4.21 7.66 -12.96
C GLU A 134 4.30 7.32 -11.47
N LEU A 135 3.19 6.90 -10.86
CA LEU A 135 3.18 6.49 -9.46
C LEU A 135 4.06 5.27 -9.22
N LEU A 136 4.03 4.26 -10.10
CA LEU A 136 4.90 3.08 -10.00
C LEU A 136 6.40 3.44 -10.03
N LEU A 137 6.80 4.55 -10.66
CA LEU A 137 8.20 5.00 -10.64
C LEU A 137 8.63 5.46 -9.24
N GLU A 138 7.72 6.01 -8.43
CA GLU A 138 8.00 6.38 -7.03
C GLU A 138 8.35 5.15 -6.17
N TYR A 139 7.80 3.98 -6.52
CA TYR A 139 8.03 2.72 -5.80
C TYR A 139 9.35 2.01 -6.15
N ARG A 140 10.03 2.46 -7.21
CA ARG A 140 11.32 1.88 -7.67
C ARG A 140 12.55 2.58 -7.05
N GLN A 141 12.33 3.58 -6.20
CA GLN A 141 13.35 4.34 -5.48
C GLN A 141 13.71 3.67 -4.14
#